data_AF-R6SYU9-F1
#
_entry.id   AF-R6SYU9-F1
#
_cell.length_a   1.000
_cell.length_b   1.000
_cell.length_c   1.000
_cell.angle_alpha   90.00
_cell.angle_beta   90.00
_cell.angle_gamma   90.00
#
_symmetry.space_group_name_H-M   'P 1'
#
loop_
_entity.id
_entity.type
_entity.pdbx_description
1 polymer ?
#
loop_
_entity_poly.entity_id
_entity_poly.type
_entity_poly.pdbx_seq_one_letter_code
_entity_poly.pdbx_strand_id
1 'polypeptide(L)'
;MNSVLGFCLRNVLELNGYLPTFLYFLALGEGLGLFDLLVIDLLWWRNSKRIRFSFLPEKEYYRDPAKHLGPFVRGIPMFAAVAALSAGILTVL
;
A
#
# COMPACT_ATOMS: atom_id res chain seq x y z
N MET A 1 -16.28 25.58 1.62
CA MET A 1 -15.35 26.30 2.51
C MET A 1 -13.97 25.84 2.10
N ASN A 2 -13.33 26.61 1.21
CA ASN A 2 -12.21 26.16 0.39
C ASN A 2 -10.95 26.01 1.25
N SER A 3 -10.57 24.77 1.57
CA SER A 3 -9.26 24.55 2.19
C SER A 3 -8.19 24.80 1.12
N VAL A 4 -7.29 25.74 1.41
CA VAL A 4 -6.08 26.01 0.60
C VAL A 4 -5.33 24.72 0.28
N LEU A 5 -5.33 23.79 1.24
CA LEU A 5 -4.70 22.47 1.09
C LEU A 5 -5.35 21.60 0.01
N GLY A 6 -6.68 21.54 -0.03
CA GLY A 6 -7.43 20.78 -1.05
C GLY A 6 -7.23 21.38 -2.44
N PHE A 7 -7.23 22.71 -2.54
CA PHE A 7 -6.94 23.42 -3.79
C PHE A 7 -5.50 23.16 -4.29
N CYS A 8 -4.50 23.21 -3.41
CA CYS A 8 -3.11 22.92 -3.79
C CYS A 8 -2.93 21.47 -4.25
N LEU A 9 -3.47 20.49 -3.50
CA LEU A 9 -3.39 19.08 -3.88
C LEU A 9 -4.07 18.80 -5.23
N ARG A 10 -5.24 19.39 -5.47
CA ARG A 10 -6.00 19.21 -6.71
C ARG A 10 -5.30 19.82 -7.92
N ASN A 11 -4.64 20.96 -7.76
CA ASN A 11 -3.86 21.61 -8.83
C ASN A 11 -2.52 20.93 -9.09
N VAL A 12 -1.80 20.50 -8.04
CA VAL A 12 -0.51 19.82 -8.19
C VAL A 12 -0.67 18.44 -8.85
N LEU A 13 -1.79 17.76 -8.58
CA LEU A 13 -2.06 16.42 -9.11
C LEU A 13 -2.96 16.42 -10.34
N GLU A 14 -3.45 17.58 -10.80
CA GLU A 14 -4.39 17.75 -11.92
C GLU A 14 -5.67 16.87 -11.83
N LEU A 15 -6.07 16.50 -10.61
CA LEU A 15 -7.16 15.54 -10.38
C LEU A 15 -8.52 16.23 -10.50
N ASN A 16 -9.08 16.23 -11.71
CA ASN A 16 -10.39 16.80 -12.01
C ASN A 16 -11.53 15.82 -11.72
N GLY A 17 -11.82 15.62 -10.44
CA GLY A 17 -13.02 14.90 -9.97
C GLY A 17 -12.73 13.68 -9.11
N TYR A 18 -13.80 13.04 -8.64
CA TYR A 18 -13.72 11.92 -7.71
C TYR A 18 -12.99 10.72 -8.29
N LEU A 19 -13.35 10.32 -9.51
CA LEU A 19 -12.84 9.10 -10.15
C LEU A 19 -11.31 9.12 -10.43
N PRO A 20 -10.73 10.18 -11.02
CA PRO A 20 -9.27 10.25 -11.15
C PRO A 20 -8.58 10.33 -9.79
N THR A 21 -9.16 11.02 -8.81
CA THR A 21 -8.60 11.10 -7.44
C THR A 21 -8.60 9.73 -6.76
N PHE A 22 -9.69 8.99 -6.89
CA PHE A 22 -9.83 7.64 -6.36
C PHE A 22 -8.82 6.69 -6.99
N LEU A 23 -8.70 6.68 -8.32
CA LEU A 23 -7.74 5.84 -9.02
C LEU A 23 -6.29 6.17 -8.65
N TYR A 24 -5.98 7.46 -8.45
CA TYR A 24 -4.66 7.89 -8.00
C TYR A 24 -4.31 7.34 -6.61
N PHE A 25 -5.19 7.52 -5.62
CA PHE A 25 -4.95 6.98 -4.27
C PHE A 25 -5.00 5.46 -4.22
N LEU A 26 -5.83 4.82 -5.05
CA LEU A 26 -5.89 3.37 -5.17
C LEU A 26 -4.57 2.83 -5.73
N ALA A 27 -4.07 3.41 -6.82
CA ALA A 27 -2.80 3.02 -7.42
C ALA A 27 -1.61 3.25 -6.47
N LEU A 28 -1.61 4.36 -5.72
CA LEU A 28 -0.60 4.62 -4.70
C LEU A 28 -0.68 3.62 -3.53
N GLY A 29 -1.88 3.33 -3.01
CA GLY A 29 -2.07 2.42 -1.89
C GLY A 29 -1.69 0.98 -2.25
N GLU A 30 -2.19 0.49 -3.37
CA GLU A 30 -1.83 -0.82 -3.92
C GLU A 30 -0.34 -0.90 -4.27
N GLY A 31 0.22 0.17 -4.85
CA GLY A 31 1.64 0.26 -5.16
C GLY A 31 2.53 0.17 -3.92
N LEU A 32 2.13 0.81 -2.82
CA LEU A 32 2.83 0.72 -1.53
C LEU A 32 2.76 -0.69 -0.95
N GLY A 33 1.57 -1.32 -1.01
CA GLY A 33 1.40 -2.71 -0.58
C GLY A 33 2.23 -3.71 -1.41
N LEU A 34 2.30 -3.50 -2.73
CA LEU A 34 3.15 -4.29 -3.63
C LEU A 34 4.63 -4.08 -3.33
N PHE A 35 5.04 -2.84 -3.05
CA PHE A 35 6.41 -2.54 -2.63
C PHE A 35 6.76 -3.26 -1.33
N ASP A 36 5.86 -3.27 -0.35
CA ASP A 36 6.04 -3.97 0.92
C ASP A 36 6.28 -5.48 0.70
N LEU A 37 5.42 -6.11 -0.11
CA LEU A 37 5.55 -7.52 -0.48
C LEU A 37 6.82 -7.83 -1.29
N LEU A 38 7.19 -6.99 -2.26
CA LEU A 38 8.36 -7.25 -3.10
C LEU A 38 9.66 -6.93 -2.38
N VAL A 39 9.75 -5.79 -1.71
CA VAL A 39 11.00 -5.29 -1.13
C VAL A 39 11.20 -5.84 0.27
N ILE A 40 10.18 -5.87 1.13
CA ILE A 40 10.32 -6.40 2.48
C ILE A 40 10.26 -7.94 2.46
N ASP A 41 9.20 -8.52 1.91
CA ASP A 41 9.03 -9.99 1.97
C ASP A 41 9.96 -10.74 1.01
N LEU A 42 10.12 -10.29 -0.23
CA LEU A 42 10.90 -11.06 -1.22
C LEU A 42 12.39 -10.69 -1.25
N LEU A 43 12.75 -9.41 -1.17
CA LEU A 43 14.15 -8.96 -1.28
C LEU A 43 14.85 -8.92 0.09
N TRP A 44 14.27 -8.24 1.09
CA TRP A 44 14.91 -8.03 2.38
C TRP A 44 14.89 -9.28 3.26
N TRP A 45 13.73 -9.93 3.39
CA TRP A 45 13.58 -11.10 4.28
C TRP A 45 14.41 -12.30 3.81
N ARG A 46 14.61 -12.46 2.49
CA ARG A 46 15.41 -13.55 1.92
C ARG A 46 16.91 -13.30 1.99
N ASN A 47 17.34 -12.04 1.94
CA ASN A 47 18.76 -11.67 1.80
C ASN A 47 19.41 -11.19 3.11
N SER A 48 18.62 -10.80 4.12
CA SER A 48 19.15 -10.38 5.42
C SER A 48 19.64 -11.57 6.26
N LYS A 49 20.89 -11.49 6.75
CA LYS A 49 21.45 -12.46 7.71
C LYS A 49 20.68 -12.32 9.03
N ARG A 50 19.90 -13.33 9.44
CA ARG A 50 19.22 -13.31 10.74
C ARG A 50 20.24 -13.46 11.87
N ILE A 51 20.45 -12.38 12.62
CA ILE A 51 21.47 -12.30 13.68
C ILE A 51 21.00 -12.97 14.99
N ARG A 52 19.73 -13.43 15.09
CA ARG A 52 19.13 -13.73 16.41
C ARG A 52 18.16 -14.91 16.55
N PHE A 53 18.17 -15.89 15.64
CA PHE A 53 17.32 -17.08 15.80
C PHE A 53 18.02 -18.35 15.33
N SER A 54 18.94 -18.87 16.15
CA SER A 54 19.46 -20.23 16.02
C SER A 54 18.51 -21.31 16.57
N PHE A 55 17.36 -20.91 17.14
CA PHE A 55 16.41 -21.78 17.85
C PHE A 55 15.04 -21.93 17.16
N LEU A 56 14.80 -21.25 16.03
CA LEU A 56 13.53 -21.38 15.30
C LEU A 56 13.67 -22.41 14.16
N PRO A 57 12.59 -23.16 13.86
CA PRO A 57 12.60 -24.24 12.88
C PRO A 57 12.98 -23.74 11.49
N GLU A 58 13.54 -24.66 10.71
CA GLU A 58 14.32 -24.44 9.50
C GLU A 58 13.65 -23.52 8.46
N LYS A 59 14.54 -22.90 7.67
CA LYS A 59 14.32 -21.87 6.63
C LYS A 59 13.19 -22.18 5.64
N GLU A 60 12.78 -23.44 5.50
CA GLU A 60 11.75 -23.91 4.57
C GLU A 60 10.35 -23.38 4.89
N TYR A 61 9.96 -23.25 6.16
CA TYR A 61 8.59 -22.86 6.52
C TYR A 61 8.23 -21.39 6.22
N TYR A 62 9.24 -20.53 6.08
CA TYR A 62 9.13 -19.10 5.77
C TYR A 62 9.46 -18.78 4.31
N ARG A 63 9.82 -19.78 3.51
CA ARG A 63 10.26 -19.58 2.13
C ARG A 63 9.10 -19.50 1.14
N ASP A 64 7.93 -19.98 1.56
CA ASP A 64 6.75 -20.10 0.71
C ASP A 64 6.09 -18.73 0.47
N PRO A 65 6.21 -18.16 -0.75
CA PRO A 65 5.63 -16.86 -1.06
C PRO A 65 4.10 -16.87 -0.98
N ALA A 66 3.46 -18.04 -1.05
CA ALA A 66 2.00 -18.16 -0.98
C ALA A 66 1.43 -17.69 0.36
N LYS A 67 2.19 -17.82 1.46
CA LYS A 67 1.77 -17.34 2.79
C LYS A 67 1.73 -15.82 2.92
N HIS A 68 2.49 -15.10 2.10
CA HIS A 68 2.58 -13.64 2.12
C HIS A 68 1.59 -12.99 1.13
N LEU A 69 1.27 -13.70 0.04
CA LEU A 69 0.25 -13.26 -0.92
C LEU A 69 -1.18 -13.26 -0.34
N GLY A 70 -1.51 -14.20 0.55
CA GLY A 70 -2.83 -14.27 1.18
C GLY A 70 -3.19 -13.02 1.99
N PRO A 71 -2.34 -12.57 2.94
CA PRO A 71 -2.50 -11.32 3.66
C PRO A 71 -2.53 -10.09 2.74
N PHE A 72 -1.69 -10.08 1.68
CA PHE A 72 -1.67 -9.00 0.70
C PHE A 72 -3.03 -8.81 0.00
N VAL A 73 -3.62 -9.90 -0.53
CA VAL A 73 -4.94 -9.84 -1.18
C VAL A 73 -6.04 -9.40 -0.19
N ARG A 74 -5.91 -9.76 1.09
CA ARG A 74 -6.83 -9.29 2.14
C ARG A 74 -6.65 -7.82 2.50
N GLY A 75 -5.51 -7.21 2.17
CA GLY A 75 -5.25 -5.78 2.35
C GLY A 75 -5.89 -4.91 1.27
N ILE A 76 -6.14 -5.44 0.07
CA ILE A 76 -6.73 -4.72 -1.07
C ILE A 76 -8.04 -3.99 -0.71
N PRO A 77 -9.02 -4.61 -0.02
CA PRO A 77 -10.25 -3.92 0.37
C PRO A 77 -10.00 -2.74 1.33
N MET A 78 -8.98 -2.84 2.18
CA MET A 78 -8.63 -1.76 3.12
C MET A 78 -8.02 -0.58 2.38
N PHE A 79 -7.10 -0.81 1.44
CA PHE A 79 -6.54 0.25 0.61
C PHE A 79 -7.60 0.89 -0.28
N ALA A 80 -8.52 0.11 -0.84
CA ALA A 80 -9.68 0.63 -1.57
C ALA A 80 -10.58 1.52 -0.70
N ALA A 81 -10.84 1.13 0.55
CA ALA A 81 -11.63 1.94 1.48
C ALA A 81 -10.93 3.27 1.84
N VAL A 82 -9.62 3.23 2.10
CA VAL A 82 -8.83 4.44 2.36
C VAL A 82 -8.81 5.35 1.13
N ALA A 83 -8.60 4.80 -0.07
CA ALA A 83 -8.64 5.57 -1.31
C ALA A 83 -10.01 6.22 -1.55
N ALA A 84 -11.11 5.51 -1.27
CA ALA A 84 -12.47 6.04 -1.38
C ALA A 84 -12.72 7.20 -0.41
N LEU A 85 -12.26 7.08 0.85
CA LEU A 85 -12.35 8.14 1.84
C LEU A 85 -11.51 9.36 1.46
N SER A 86 -10.23 9.15 1.08
CA SER A 86 -9.34 10.23 0.66
C SER A 86 -9.87 10.97 -0.56
N ALA A 87 -10.38 10.25 -1.56
CA ALA A 87 -10.99 10.86 -2.73
C ALA A 87 -12.29 11.61 -2.38
N GLY A 88 -13.10 11.09 -1.48
CA GLY A 88 -14.30 11.76 -1.00
C GLY A 88 -13.98 13.07 -0.29
N ILE A 89 -13.02 13.06 0.63
CA ILE A 89 -12.56 14.24 1.36
C ILE A 89 -12.03 15.30 0.38
N LEU A 90 -11.16 14.93 -0.56
CA LEU A 90 -10.59 15.85 -1.55
C LEU A 90 -11.60 16.36 -2.59
N THR A 91 -12.68 15.63 -2.84
CA THR A 91 -13.74 16.08 -3.75
C THR A 91 -14.67 17.09 -3.07
N VAL A 92 -14.82 17.00 -1.74
CA VAL A 92 -15.72 17.88 -0.96
C VAL A 92 -15.02 19.16 -0.49
N LEU A 93 -13.70 19.15 -0.32
CA LEU A 93 -12.87 20.30 0.10
C LEU A 93 -12.50 21.24 -1.05
#